data_AF-A0A967H622-F1
#
_entry.id   AF-A0A967H622-F1
#
_cell.length_a   1.000
_cell.length_b   1.000
_cell.length_c   1.000
_cell.angle_alpha   90.00
_cell.angle_beta   90.00
_cell.angle_gamma   90.00
#
_symmetry.space_group_name_H-M   'P 1'
#
loop_
_entity.id
_entity.type
_entity.pdbx_description
1 polymer ?
#
loop_
_entity_poly.entity_id
_entity_poly.type
_entity_poly.pdbx_seq_one_letter_code
_entity_poly.pdbx_strand_id
1 'polypeptide(L)' 'LIEHATSDLEKISGQKPIVTKARKSVAAFKVREGWPIGCKVTMRRARMYEFL' A
#
# COMPACT_ATOMS: atom_id res chain seq x y z
N LEU A 1 -10.90 1.54 -5.51
CA LEU A 1 -9.52 1.94 -5.94
C LEU A 1 -8.43 1.21 -5.16
N ILE A 2 -8.39 1.34 -3.82
CA ILE A 2 -7.37 0.67 -2.97
C ILE A 2 -7.40 -0.85 -3.09
N GLU A 3 -8.58 -1.46 -3.27
CA GLU A 3 -8.71 -2.92 -3.38
C GLU A 3 -8.02 -3.49 -4.63
N HIS A 4 -8.12 -2.81 -5.77
CA HIS A 4 -7.40 -3.23 -6.99
C HIS A 4 -5.89 -3.12 -6.80
N ALA A 5 -5.40 -1.98 -6.30
CA ALA A 5 -3.98 -1.80 -6.02
C ALA A 5 -3.43 -2.82 -5.01
N THR A 6 -4.26 -3.22 -4.03
CA THR A 6 -3.89 -4.25 -3.05
C THR A 6 -3.82 -5.64 -3.71
N SER A 7 -4.82 -6.00 -4.52
CA SER A 7 -4.83 -7.26 -5.28
C SER A 7 -3.65 -7.38 -6.24
N ASP A 8 -3.31 -6.29 -6.94
CA ASP A 8 -2.19 -6.28 -7.88
C ASP A 8 -0.85 -6.41 -7.16
N LEU A 9 -0.65 -5.68 -6.05
CA LEU A 9 0.55 -5.84 -5.21
C LEU A 9 0.66 -7.22 -4.59
N GLU A 10 -0.45 -7.85 -4.23
CA GLU A 10 -0.45 -9.22 -3.70
C GLU A 10 -0.02 -10.23 -4.77
N LYS A 11 -0.53 -10.10 -6.00
CA LYS A 11 -0.11 -10.94 -7.14
C LYS A 11 1.35 -10.74 -7.51
N ILE A 12 1.82 -9.50 -7.52
CA ILE A 12 3.18 -9.14 -7.90
C ILE A 12 4.18 -9.61 -6.84
N SER A 13 3.95 -9.29 -5.57
CA SER A 13 4.91 -9.55 -4.49
C SER A 13 4.77 -10.91 -3.80
N GLY A 14 3.68 -11.63 -4.06
CA GLY A 14 3.32 -12.88 -3.37
C GLY A 14 3.10 -12.71 -1.87
N GLN A 15 2.87 -11.49 -1.41
CA GLN A 15 2.70 -11.13 -0.01
C GLN A 15 1.49 -10.24 0.19
N LYS A 16 0.77 -10.46 1.29
CA LYS A 16 -0.40 -9.67 1.65
C LYS A 16 -0.01 -8.22 1.96
N PRO A 17 -0.44 -7.22 1.17
CA PRO A 17 -0.09 -5.83 1.40
C PRO A 17 -0.83 -5.24 2.60
N ILE A 18 -0.19 -4.29 3.26
CA ILE A 18 -0.77 -3.55 4.39
C ILE A 18 -1.38 -2.25 3.86
N VAL A 19 -2.68 -2.06 4.09
CA VAL A 19 -3.37 -0.81 3.79
C VAL A 19 -2.97 0.25 4.82
N THR A 20 -2.46 1.37 4.32
CA THR A 20 -2.03 2.52 5.12
C THR A 20 -3.14 3.55 5.18
N LYS A 21 -3.49 3.95 6.41
CA LYS A 21 -4.51 4.97 6.67
C LYS A 21 -3.86 6.35 6.82
N ALA A 22 -4.60 7.39 6.42
CA ALA A 22 -4.20 8.77 6.63
C ALA A 22 -4.09 9.10 8.12
N ARG A 23 -3.00 9.74 8.52
CA ARG A 23 -2.76 10.18 9.91
C ARG A 23 -3.28 11.58 10.22
N LYS A 24 -3.54 12.39 9.19
CA LYS A 24 -4.02 13.77 9.30
C LYS A 24 -5.02 14.04 8.20
N SER A 25 -6.00 14.89 8.49
CA SER A 25 -6.90 15.43 7.48
C SER A 25 -6.22 16.59 6.75
N VAL A 26 -6.19 16.56 5.42
CA VAL A 26 -5.60 17.64 4.60
C VAL A 26 -6.59 18.02 3.50
N ALA A 27 -7.18 19.21 3.63
CA ALA A 27 -8.26 19.69 2.77
C ALA A 27 -7.84 19.82 1.29
N ALA A 28 -6.60 20.25 1.03
CA ALA A 28 -6.06 20.38 -0.33
C ALA A 28 -6.08 19.04 -1.11
N PHE A 29 -5.91 17.91 -0.42
CA PHE A 29 -5.96 16.57 -1.02
C PHE A 29 -7.33 15.89 -0.85
N LYS A 30 -8.31 16.57 -0.24
CA LYS A 30 -9.63 16.01 0.10
C LYS A 30 -9.52 14.70 0.92
N VAL A 31 -8.47 14.56 1.72
CA VAL A 31 -8.22 13.38 2.57
C VAL A 31 -8.66 13.66 3.99
N ARG A 32 -9.36 12.69 4.59
CA ARG A 32 -9.71 12.68 6.02
C ARG A 32 -8.84 11.70 6.79
N GLU A 33 -8.59 12.01 8.06
CA GLU A 33 -7.90 11.11 8.98
C GLU A 33 -8.62 9.76 9.07
N GLY A 34 -7.83 8.67 9.12
CA GLY A 34 -8.34 7.31 9.16
C GLY A 34 -8.75 6.71 7.81
N TRP A 35 -8.82 7.50 6.73
CA TRP A 35 -9.15 6.99 5.40
C TRP A 35 -8.02 6.11 4.84
N PRO A 36 -8.35 5.00 4.15
CA PRO A 36 -7.34 4.18 3.46
C PRO A 36 -6.83 4.92 2.23
N ILE A 37 -5.53 5.27 2.20
CA ILE A 37 -4.94 6.08 1.11
C ILE A 37 -3.89 5.36 0.28
N GLY A 38 -3.37 4.23 0.78
CA GLY A 38 -2.34 3.49 0.07
C GLY A 38 -2.20 2.07 0.58
N CYS A 39 -1.38 1.29 -0.10
CA CYS A 39 -1.01 -0.06 0.27
C CYS A 39 0.50 -0.21 0.08
N LYS A 40 1.15 -0.97 0.96
CA LYS A 40 2.59 -1.25 0.87
C LYS A 40 2.90 -2.69 1.24
N VAL A 41 3.98 -3.20 0.68
CA VAL A 41 4.61 -4.47 1.06
C VAL A 41 6.02 -4.19 1.53
N THR A 42 6.59 -5.08 2.32
CA THR A 42 7.99 -4.96 2.77
C THR A 42 8.73 -6.22 2.37
N MET A 43 9.51 -6.10 1.30
CA MET A 43 10.39 -7.18 0.83
C MET A 43 11.69 -7.16 1.63
N ARG A 44 12.22 -8.33 1.96
CA ARG A 44 13.48 -8.48 2.69
C ARG A 44 14.29 -9.63 2.10
N ARG A 45 15.63 -9.55 2.20
CA ARG A 45 16.57 -10.59 1.76
C ARG A 45 16.42 -10.90 0.26
N ALA A 46 16.54 -12.17 -0.13
CA ALA A 46 16.49 -12.64 -1.51
C ALA A 46 15.30 -12.10 -2.31
N ARG A 47 14.10 -12.07 -1.70
CA ARG A 47 12.87 -11.57 -2.35
C ARG A 47 12.93 -10.09 -2.75
N MET A 48 13.83 -9.28 -2.20
CA MET A 48 14.00 -7.88 -2.63
C MET A 48 14.75 -7.80 -3.97
N TYR A 49 15.76 -8.66 -4.16
CA TYR A 49 16.60 -8.66 -5.36
C TYR A 49 15.83 -9.10 -6.61
N GLU A 50 14.73 -9.86 -6.45
CA GLU A 50 13.84 -10.25 -7.56
C GLU A 50 13.06 -9.06 -8.15
N PHE A 51 13.06 -7.89 -7.50
CA PHE A 51 12.33 -6.68 -7.92
C PHE A 51 13.24 -5.51 -8.32
N LEU A 52 14.56 -5.73 -8.42
CA LEU A 52 15.58 -4.77 -8.85
C LEU A 52 15.99 -5.04 -10.30
#